data_AF-A0A2Z6IA59-F1
#
_entry.id   AF-A0A2Z6IA59-F1
#
_cell.length_a   1.000
_cell.length_b   1.000
_cell.length_c   1.000
_cell.angle_alpha   90.00
_cell.angle_beta   90.00
_cell.angle_gamma   90.00
#
_symmetry.space_group_name_H-M   'P 1'
#
loop_
_entity.id
_entity.type
_entity.pdbx_description
1 polymer ?
#
loop_
_entity_poly.entity_id
_entity_poly.type
_entity_poly.pdbx_seq_one_letter_code
_entity_poly.pdbx_strand_id
1 'polypeptide(L)'
;MGRLQPTTAAGAAVLLAAAAGIGLVYYEGRTYDAEVARLIERAKAEGFEVSYVESERTFLGRVFRVGLTEAGESLYWTGSTRFGWGVESRLSLDQTEGLGTLPEQAGVRGFEDELVLSWGPFGAMRPVTWRGSAFALHDESLGTTWSIGEQTISFTPADEGELPTIAYTLEGVRVEDTIPVEGAKEPKVWTEIGPVRLDYRGISDDEADMTLTIERATVTDDFSAGKTTLAYRLERMKDKAAAAGGKTGGGVLDTVESEATYAENVTLSMEKPVVNGVANDRFSVRARLTGLTTGMINEFASIGAGVFLGGLTEAQLLTALGAVQNAFVTGGLAWELDECALTRGDATASFTGRLAYESPDATTPGAAPRLGAFQMSIPESFVQPDAVAAPLAQGTVKLVDGNLVSHFEIFADRITANGQLLEAF
;
A
#
# COMPACT_ATOMS: atom_id res chain seq x y z
N MET A 1 20.35 16.37 5.62
CA MET A 1 19.34 17.14 6.36
C MET A 1 18.04 16.39 6.19
N GLY A 2 17.69 15.54 7.17
CA GLY A 2 16.43 14.81 7.13
C GLY A 2 15.31 15.80 7.42
N ARG A 3 14.45 16.04 6.43
CA ARG A 3 13.15 16.67 6.68
C ARG A 3 12.33 15.70 7.53
N LEU A 4 11.54 16.20 8.47
CA LEU A 4 10.47 15.39 9.05
C LEU A 4 9.63 14.85 7.90
N GLN A 5 9.60 13.53 7.75
CA GLN A 5 8.79 12.91 6.73
C GLN A 5 7.32 13.11 7.13
N PRO A 6 6.43 13.63 6.28
CA PRO A 6 5.05 13.92 6.68
C PRO A 6 4.28 12.68 7.18
N THR A 7 4.71 11.47 6.81
CA THR A 7 4.21 10.20 7.37
C THR A 7 4.80 9.83 8.73
N THR A 8 6.05 10.21 9.03
CA THR A 8 6.57 10.13 10.41
C THR A 8 6.00 11.24 11.26
N ALA A 9 5.59 12.39 10.73
CA ALA A 9 4.99 13.45 11.52
C ALA A 9 3.54 13.14 11.92
N ALA A 10 2.70 12.66 10.99
CA ALA A 10 1.34 12.19 11.29
C ALA A 10 1.32 10.82 12.00
N GLY A 11 2.22 9.91 11.60
CA GLY A 11 2.41 8.61 12.25
C GLY A 11 3.02 8.73 13.64
N ALA A 12 4.00 9.62 13.86
CA ALA A 12 4.52 9.93 15.19
C ALA A 12 3.48 10.71 15.99
N ALA A 13 2.73 11.67 15.41
CA ALA A 13 1.64 12.34 16.12
C ALA A 13 0.56 11.36 16.61
N VAL A 14 0.15 10.41 15.77
CA VAL A 14 -0.76 9.33 16.15
C VAL A 14 -0.11 8.38 17.15
N LEU A 15 1.17 8.06 17.02
CA LEU A 15 1.94 7.28 18.01
C LEU A 15 2.13 8.02 19.34
N LEU A 16 2.23 9.36 19.34
CA LEU A 16 2.46 10.26 20.48
C LEU A 16 1.20 10.70 21.18
N ALA A 17 0.10 10.78 20.44
CA ALA A 17 -1.22 10.95 21.03
C ALA A 17 -1.78 9.58 21.46
N ALA A 18 -1.42 8.48 20.79
CA ALA A 18 -1.43 7.15 21.42
C ALA A 18 -0.46 7.07 22.61
N ALA A 19 0.57 7.93 22.65
CA ALA A 19 1.41 8.17 23.82
C ALA A 19 0.77 9.18 24.83
N ALA A 20 -0.38 9.79 24.53
CA ALA A 20 -1.12 10.65 25.48
C ALA A 20 -2.28 9.90 26.16
N GLY A 21 -2.51 8.64 25.78
CA GLY A 21 -3.33 7.74 26.55
C GLY A 21 -3.01 6.30 26.19
N ILE A 22 -2.70 5.49 27.19
CA ILE A 22 -2.95 4.04 27.31
C ILE A 22 -3.46 3.83 28.77
N GLY A 23 -4.36 2.86 29.04
CA GLY A 23 -5.26 2.79 30.23
C GLY A 23 -4.60 2.60 31.64
N LEU A 24 -5.23 2.70 32.84
CA LEU A 24 -6.58 2.29 33.29
C LEU A 24 -6.92 2.47 34.81
N VAL A 25 -8.24 2.56 35.11
CA VAL A 25 -9.08 2.30 36.33
C VAL A 25 -8.79 3.04 37.64
N TYR A 26 -9.79 3.88 38.01
CA TYR A 26 -10.21 4.30 39.35
C TYR A 26 -9.11 4.69 40.34
N TYR A 27 -8.34 5.72 39.99
CA TYR A 27 -7.78 6.74 40.90
C TYR A 27 -7.28 7.90 40.02
N GLU A 28 -8.24 8.73 39.54
CA GLU A 28 -8.26 9.57 38.32
C GLU A 28 -7.28 10.75 38.22
N GLY A 29 -5.98 10.50 38.32
CA GLY A 29 -5.02 11.49 37.84
C GLY A 29 -3.60 11.01 37.85
N ARG A 30 -3.17 10.35 38.93
CA ARG A 30 -1.77 9.92 39.08
C ARG A 30 -1.36 8.85 38.08
N THR A 31 -2.25 7.90 37.75
CA THR A 31 -1.98 6.86 36.76
C THR A 31 -1.92 7.42 35.35
N TYR A 32 -2.84 8.35 35.02
CA TYR A 32 -2.78 9.10 33.76
C TYR A 32 -1.48 9.91 33.67
N ASP A 33 -1.14 10.67 34.72
CA ASP A 33 0.07 11.48 34.79
C ASP A 33 1.34 10.60 34.64
N ALA A 34 1.37 9.41 35.25
CA ALA A 34 2.48 8.46 35.15
C ALA A 34 2.62 7.86 33.74
N GLU A 35 1.50 7.57 33.08
CA GLU A 35 1.50 7.00 31.75
C GLU A 35 1.88 8.05 30.69
N VAL A 36 1.34 9.26 30.79
CA VAL A 36 1.79 10.41 29.99
C VAL A 36 3.30 10.64 30.15
N ALA A 37 3.82 10.58 31.38
CA ALA A 37 5.26 10.70 31.61
C ALA A 37 6.07 9.56 30.97
N ARG A 38 5.62 8.30 31.11
CA ARG A 38 6.26 7.13 30.47
C ARG A 38 6.36 7.28 28.95
N LEU A 39 5.30 7.81 28.37
CA LEU A 39 5.13 7.95 26.94
C LEU A 39 5.93 9.13 26.37
N ILE A 40 6.03 10.23 27.10
CA ILE A 40 6.98 11.31 26.83
C ILE A 40 8.42 10.78 26.83
N GLU A 41 8.79 9.95 27.81
CA GLU A 41 10.15 9.37 27.88
C GLU A 41 10.43 8.40 26.72
N ARG A 42 9.42 7.62 26.29
CA ARG A 42 9.55 6.77 25.11
C ARG A 42 9.80 7.59 23.84
N ALA A 43 9.04 8.64 23.61
CA ALA A 43 9.23 9.50 22.45
C ALA A 43 10.61 10.18 22.45
N LYS A 44 11.11 10.59 23.63
CA LYS A 44 12.49 11.09 23.77
C LYS A 44 13.52 10.02 23.41
N ALA A 45 13.31 8.78 23.81
CA ALA A 45 14.18 7.67 23.44
C ALA A 45 14.18 7.39 21.92
N GLU A 46 13.07 7.69 21.24
CA GLU A 46 12.92 7.62 19.79
C GLU A 46 13.50 8.85 19.05
N GLY A 47 14.05 9.83 19.79
CA GLY A 47 14.78 10.99 19.23
C GLY A 47 13.98 12.30 19.17
N PHE A 48 12.78 12.32 19.73
CA PHE A 48 11.91 13.50 19.70
C PHE A 48 12.06 14.38 20.94
N GLU A 49 11.96 15.71 20.77
CA GLU A 49 11.70 16.62 21.88
C GLU A 49 10.20 16.78 22.08
N VAL A 50 9.73 16.58 23.32
CA VAL A 50 8.29 16.64 23.65
C VAL A 50 8.03 17.75 24.66
N SER A 51 7.04 18.59 24.36
CA SER A 51 6.46 19.57 25.29
C SER A 51 5.03 19.16 25.65
N TYR A 52 4.68 19.24 26.93
CA TYR A 52 3.34 19.00 27.42
C TYR A 52 2.99 20.10 28.42
N VAL A 53 1.94 20.87 28.12
CA VAL A 53 1.48 22.00 28.93
C VAL A 53 0.02 21.80 29.26
N GLU A 54 -0.28 21.64 30.53
CA GLU A 54 -1.66 21.54 31.02
C GLU A 54 -2.19 22.95 31.32
N SER A 55 -3.30 23.33 30.69
CA SER A 55 -3.96 24.63 30.90
C SER A 55 -5.09 24.52 31.92
N GLU A 56 -5.76 23.37 32.01
CA GLU A 56 -6.82 23.14 32.98
C GLU A 56 -6.76 21.73 33.59
N ARG A 57 -7.01 21.67 34.91
CA ARG A 57 -7.05 20.42 35.69
C ARG A 57 -8.31 20.34 36.52
N THR A 58 -9.11 19.30 36.31
CA THR A 58 -10.25 18.97 37.18
C THR A 58 -10.18 17.53 37.66
N PHE A 59 -11.06 17.11 38.56
CA PHE A 59 -11.16 15.69 38.89
C PHE A 59 -11.59 14.84 37.67
N LEU A 60 -12.45 15.38 36.80
CA LEU A 60 -13.06 14.67 35.67
C LEU A 60 -12.39 14.94 34.33
N GLY A 61 -11.29 15.70 34.29
CA GLY A 61 -10.62 15.95 33.02
C GLY A 61 -9.36 16.78 33.08
N ARG A 62 -8.76 16.91 31.90
CA ARG A 62 -7.58 17.74 31.59
C ARG A 62 -7.84 18.53 30.32
N VAL A 63 -7.29 19.73 30.24
CA VAL A 63 -7.08 20.45 28.97
C VAL A 63 -5.59 20.70 28.86
N PHE A 64 -5.02 20.36 27.71
CA PHE A 64 -3.59 20.38 27.51
C PHE A 64 -3.21 20.74 26.08
N ARG A 65 -1.94 21.09 25.92
CA ARG A 65 -1.25 21.25 24.65
C ARG A 65 -0.05 20.30 24.65
N VAL A 66 0.11 19.56 23.58
CA VAL A 66 1.30 18.72 23.35
C VAL A 66 2.02 19.21 22.11
N GLY A 67 3.33 19.34 22.19
CA GLY A 67 4.18 19.71 21.06
C GLY A 67 5.27 18.67 20.85
N LEU A 68 5.51 18.33 19.60
CA LEU A 68 6.58 17.43 19.18
C LEU A 68 7.55 18.19 18.29
N THR A 69 8.84 18.09 18.58
CA THR A 69 9.90 18.67 17.75
C THR A 69 10.91 17.61 17.34
N GLU A 70 11.24 17.57 16.06
CA GLU A 70 12.34 16.77 15.52
C GLU A 70 13.11 17.64 14.52
N ALA A 71 14.44 17.58 14.54
CA ALA A 71 15.31 18.31 13.61
C ALA A 71 15.03 19.83 13.49
N GLY A 72 14.42 20.44 14.51
CA GLY A 72 14.09 21.87 14.55
C GLY A 72 12.73 22.25 13.97
N GLU A 73 11.92 21.30 13.50
CA GLU A 73 10.53 21.55 13.10
C GLU A 73 9.58 20.97 14.14
N SER A 74 8.48 21.71 14.42
CA SER A 74 7.56 21.37 15.51
C SER A 74 6.13 21.22 15.02
N LEU A 75 5.39 20.26 15.58
CA LEU A 75 3.93 20.16 15.47
C LEU A 75 3.30 20.30 16.85
N TYR A 76 2.14 20.94 16.93
CA TYR A 76 1.43 21.15 18.18
C TYR A 76 -0.01 20.67 18.06
N TRP A 77 -0.52 20.09 19.13
CA TRP A 77 -1.93 19.71 19.26
C TRP A 77 -2.51 20.30 20.53
N THR A 78 -3.75 20.72 20.42
CA THR A 78 -4.57 21.10 21.57
C THR A 78 -5.54 19.98 21.86
N GLY A 79 -5.70 19.63 23.13
CA GLY A 79 -6.47 18.46 23.50
C GLY A 79 -7.19 18.57 24.82
N SER A 80 -8.17 17.71 24.99
CA SER A 80 -8.88 17.53 26.25
C SER A 80 -9.06 16.05 26.55
N THR A 81 -8.96 15.70 27.83
CA THR A 81 -9.20 14.35 28.33
C THR A 81 -10.37 14.39 29.29
N ARG A 82 -11.30 13.43 29.17
CA ARG A 82 -12.41 13.22 30.11
C ARG A 82 -12.26 11.88 30.82
N PHE A 83 -12.51 11.88 32.12
CA PHE A 83 -12.46 10.73 33.01
C PHE A 83 -13.87 10.32 33.48
N GLY A 84 -14.10 9.02 33.67
CA GLY A 84 -15.37 8.42 34.10
C GLY A 84 -15.33 6.89 34.06
N TRP A 85 -16.29 6.24 33.39
CA TRP A 85 -16.28 4.79 33.13
C TRP A 85 -15.22 4.35 32.09
N GLY A 86 -14.15 5.11 31.95
CA GLY A 86 -13.18 5.04 30.88
C GLY A 86 -12.44 6.36 30.77
N VAL A 87 -11.53 6.42 29.81
CA VAL A 87 -10.80 7.64 29.46
C VAL A 87 -11.08 7.94 27.99
N GLU A 88 -11.41 9.18 27.67
CA GLU A 88 -11.51 9.64 26.28
C GLU A 88 -10.69 10.91 26.13
N SER A 89 -9.70 10.87 25.25
CA SER A 89 -8.87 12.02 24.89
C SER A 89 -9.18 12.43 23.45
N ARG A 90 -9.34 13.72 23.24
CA ARG A 90 -9.55 14.33 21.91
C ARG A 90 -8.49 15.38 21.68
N LEU A 91 -7.83 15.32 20.54
CA LEU A 91 -6.77 16.25 20.17
C LEU A 91 -6.98 16.73 18.74
N SER A 92 -6.68 18.00 18.49
CA SER A 92 -6.72 18.61 17.16
C SER A 92 -5.41 19.35 16.93
N LEU A 93 -4.93 19.31 15.69
CA LEU A 93 -3.74 20.00 15.26
C LEU A 93 -3.93 21.51 15.44
N ASP A 94 -2.96 22.17 16.07
CA ASP A 94 -2.91 23.63 16.13
C ASP A 94 -2.37 24.15 14.79
N GLN A 95 -3.27 24.69 13.98
CA GLN A 95 -2.95 25.19 12.64
C GLN A 95 -2.32 26.59 12.64
N THR A 96 -2.10 27.19 13.82
CA THR A 96 -1.58 28.56 13.93
C THR A 96 -0.08 28.64 14.17
N GLU A 97 0.58 27.51 14.45
CA GLU A 97 2.00 27.47 14.83
C GLU A 97 2.75 26.25 14.25
N GLY A 98 4.08 26.35 14.15
CA GLY A 98 4.93 25.25 13.69
C GLY A 98 4.59 24.76 12.28
N LEU A 99 4.67 23.46 12.07
CA LEU A 99 4.26 22.80 10.83
C LEU A 99 2.74 22.76 10.65
N GLY A 100 1.96 23.10 11.68
CA GLY A 100 0.50 23.18 11.59
C GLY A 100 0.01 24.29 10.66
N THR A 101 0.84 25.31 10.39
CA THR A 101 0.51 26.39 9.44
C THR A 101 0.68 25.97 7.98
N LEU A 102 1.32 24.83 7.70
CA LEU A 102 1.64 24.40 6.33
C LEU A 102 0.41 24.18 5.45
N PRO A 103 -0.70 23.57 5.91
CA PRO A 103 -1.90 23.42 5.08
C PRO A 103 -2.41 24.77 4.56
N GLU A 104 -2.56 25.77 5.44
CA GLU A 104 -3.01 27.11 5.04
C GLU A 104 -2.02 27.76 4.06
N GLN A 105 -0.71 27.66 4.34
CA GLN A 105 0.34 28.18 3.44
C GLN A 105 0.34 27.48 2.07
N ALA A 106 -0.04 26.21 2.02
CA ALA A 106 -0.19 25.42 0.80
C ALA A 106 -1.53 25.69 0.08
N GLY A 107 -2.39 26.56 0.62
CA GLY A 107 -3.68 26.89 0.01
C GLY A 107 -4.80 25.91 0.35
N VAL A 108 -4.62 25.04 1.35
CA VAL A 108 -5.66 24.16 1.86
C VAL A 108 -6.69 24.97 2.64
N ARG A 109 -7.97 24.77 2.37
CA ARG A 109 -9.09 25.45 3.03
C ARG A 109 -10.06 24.45 3.64
N GLY A 110 -10.49 24.72 4.87
CA GLY A 110 -11.50 23.93 5.57
C GLY A 110 -10.99 22.65 6.22
N PHE A 111 -9.68 22.41 6.20
CA PHE A 111 -9.08 21.27 6.90
C PHE A 111 -9.20 21.47 8.40
N GLU A 112 -9.83 20.50 9.06
CA GLU A 112 -9.92 20.34 10.50
C GLU A 112 -9.64 18.87 10.79
N ASP A 113 -8.99 18.58 11.91
CA ASP A 113 -8.75 17.20 12.32
C ASP A 113 -9.12 16.97 13.78
N GLU A 114 -9.46 15.72 14.09
CA GLU A 114 -9.71 15.26 15.44
C GLU A 114 -9.14 13.85 15.60
N LEU A 115 -8.19 13.71 16.51
CA LEU A 115 -7.70 12.44 16.98
C LEU A 115 -8.42 12.07 18.28
N VAL A 116 -9.12 10.94 18.25
CA VAL A 116 -9.89 10.39 19.36
C VAL A 116 -9.23 9.12 19.85
N LEU A 117 -8.91 9.12 21.14
CA LEU A 117 -8.36 7.98 21.85
C LEU A 117 -9.29 7.60 22.98
N SER A 118 -9.58 6.31 23.16
CA SER A 118 -10.45 5.90 24.26
C SER A 118 -10.08 4.56 24.89
N TRP A 119 -10.38 4.43 26.18
CA TRP A 119 -10.21 3.21 26.97
C TRP A 119 -11.50 2.85 27.65
N GLY A 120 -11.79 1.54 27.67
CA GLY A 120 -12.90 1.01 28.44
C GLY A 120 -12.71 1.14 29.96
N PRO A 121 -13.73 0.80 30.76
CA PRO A 121 -13.68 0.84 32.23
C PRO A 121 -12.70 -0.16 32.84
N PHE A 122 -12.26 -1.15 32.07
CA PHE A 122 -11.20 -2.12 32.37
C PHE A 122 -10.09 -2.07 31.29
N GLY A 123 -10.14 -1.00 30.48
CA GLY A 123 -9.21 -0.39 29.52
C GLY A 123 -8.17 -1.22 28.82
N ALA A 124 -8.65 -2.36 28.38
CA ALA A 124 -8.85 -2.53 26.95
C ALA A 124 -8.91 -1.16 26.21
N MET A 125 -7.88 -0.92 25.41
CA MET A 125 -7.83 0.20 24.49
C MET A 125 -8.90 -0.02 23.42
N ARG A 126 -9.69 1.03 23.15
CA ARG A 126 -10.58 1.05 21.99
C ARG A 126 -9.79 1.50 20.76
N PRO A 127 -10.33 1.31 19.54
CA PRO A 127 -9.67 1.78 18.35
C PRO A 127 -9.33 3.28 18.43
N VAL A 128 -8.08 3.61 18.13
CA VAL A 128 -7.62 4.99 17.98
C VAL A 128 -8.15 5.50 16.66
N THR A 129 -8.88 6.60 16.67
CA THR A 129 -9.55 7.12 15.47
C THR A 129 -9.04 8.52 15.16
N TRP A 130 -8.41 8.72 14.01
CA TRP A 130 -8.18 10.04 13.44
C TRP A 130 -9.30 10.36 12.45
N ARG A 131 -9.79 11.60 12.48
CA ARG A 131 -10.81 12.13 11.57
C ARG A 131 -10.30 13.40 10.93
N GLY A 132 -10.45 13.51 9.63
CA GLY A 132 -10.18 14.74 8.88
C GLY A 132 -11.47 15.20 8.20
N SER A 133 -11.77 16.49 8.31
CA SER A 133 -12.87 17.11 7.56
C SER A 133 -12.58 17.11 6.06
N ALA A 134 -13.63 17.31 5.27
CA ALA A 134 -13.46 17.63 3.86
C ALA A 134 -12.73 18.97 3.71
N PHE A 135 -11.83 19.06 2.74
CA PHE A 135 -11.07 20.27 2.45
C PHE A 135 -10.83 20.45 0.95
N ALA A 136 -10.51 21.68 0.57
CA ALA A 136 -10.15 22.01 -0.80
C ALA A 136 -8.70 22.49 -0.88
N LEU A 137 -7.97 22.05 -1.90
CA LEU A 137 -6.66 22.56 -2.27
C LEU A 137 -6.76 23.22 -3.65
N HIS A 138 -6.32 24.47 -3.76
CA HIS A 138 -6.25 25.16 -5.04
C HIS A 138 -4.80 25.13 -5.55
N ASP A 139 -4.59 24.49 -6.71
CA ASP A 139 -3.31 24.48 -7.40
C ASP A 139 -3.35 25.52 -8.52
N GLU A 140 -2.77 26.69 -8.26
CA GLU A 140 -2.65 27.78 -9.23
C GLU A 140 -1.82 27.40 -10.46
N SER A 141 -0.84 26.51 -10.31
CA SER A 141 0.07 26.11 -11.41
C SER A 141 -0.64 25.26 -12.45
N LEU A 142 -1.58 24.43 -11.99
CA LEU A 142 -2.43 23.59 -12.82
C LEU A 142 -3.78 24.22 -13.14
N GLY A 143 -4.15 25.30 -12.44
CA GLY A 143 -5.46 25.92 -12.55
C GLY A 143 -6.59 25.02 -12.07
N THR A 144 -6.31 24.09 -11.15
CA THR A 144 -7.28 23.08 -10.68
C THR A 144 -7.65 23.26 -9.22
N THR A 145 -8.84 22.79 -8.87
CA THR A 145 -9.31 22.67 -7.49
C THR A 145 -9.48 21.19 -7.16
N TRP A 146 -8.83 20.77 -6.09
CA TRP A 146 -8.90 19.42 -5.55
C TRP A 146 -9.80 19.47 -4.34
N SER A 147 -10.94 18.79 -4.40
CA SER A 147 -11.84 18.59 -3.28
C SER A 147 -11.62 17.21 -2.71
N ILE A 148 -11.18 17.15 -1.47
CA ILE A 148 -10.94 15.91 -0.72
C ILE A 148 -12.07 15.79 0.29
N GLY A 149 -12.79 14.67 0.26
CA GLY A 149 -13.89 14.39 1.18
C GLY A 149 -13.41 14.05 2.59
N GLU A 150 -14.36 13.75 3.48
CA GLU A 150 -14.03 13.38 4.86
C GLU A 150 -13.19 12.10 4.90
N GLN A 151 -12.33 12.02 5.91
CA GLN A 151 -11.39 10.93 6.10
C GLN A 151 -11.48 10.38 7.51
N THR A 152 -11.28 9.07 7.63
CA THR A 152 -11.14 8.43 8.94
C THR A 152 -10.07 7.36 8.86
N ILE A 153 -9.15 7.37 9.82
CA ILE A 153 -8.19 6.29 10.06
C ILE A 153 -8.51 5.71 11.42
N SER A 154 -8.69 4.39 11.52
CA SER A 154 -8.91 3.67 12.76
C SER A 154 -7.83 2.62 12.95
N PHE A 155 -7.10 2.67 14.06
CA PHE A 155 -6.13 1.67 14.46
C PHE A 155 -6.67 0.88 15.66
N THR A 156 -6.77 -0.43 15.51
CA THR A 156 -7.13 -1.34 16.61
C THR A 156 -5.87 -2.11 17.02
N PRO A 157 -5.39 -1.92 18.26
CA PRO A 157 -4.28 -2.72 18.78
C PRO A 157 -4.70 -4.19 18.90
N ALA A 158 -3.73 -5.09 18.79
CA ALA A 158 -3.95 -6.51 19.03
C ALA A 158 -3.84 -6.86 20.52
N ASP A 159 -4.71 -7.76 20.96
CA ASP A 159 -4.48 -8.56 22.17
C ASP A 159 -3.46 -9.69 21.87
N GLU A 160 -3.01 -10.39 22.91
CA GLU A 160 -2.03 -11.48 22.79
C GLU A 160 -2.54 -12.58 21.83
N GLY A 161 -1.85 -12.77 20.71
CA GLY A 161 -2.19 -13.77 19.67
C GLY A 161 -3.13 -13.26 18.57
N GLU A 162 -3.55 -11.99 18.60
CA GLU A 162 -4.28 -11.34 17.50
C GLU A 162 -3.37 -10.44 16.65
N LEU A 163 -3.87 -9.98 15.50
CA LEU A 163 -3.15 -9.05 14.62
C LEU A 163 -3.75 -7.65 14.73
N PRO A 164 -2.92 -6.60 14.82
CA PRO A 164 -3.44 -5.24 14.81
C PRO A 164 -4.08 -4.95 13.45
N THR A 165 -5.10 -4.11 13.46
CA THR A 165 -5.83 -3.73 12.24
C THR A 165 -5.80 -2.23 12.04
N ILE A 166 -5.61 -1.79 10.80
CA ILE A 166 -5.80 -0.41 10.37
C ILE A 166 -6.96 -0.39 9.38
N ALA A 167 -7.92 0.49 9.60
CA ALA A 167 -8.98 0.78 8.63
C ALA A 167 -8.90 2.25 8.24
N TYR A 168 -8.89 2.53 6.94
CA TYR A 168 -8.97 3.88 6.39
C TYR A 168 -10.18 4.02 5.48
N THR A 169 -10.88 5.15 5.60
CA THR A 169 -11.97 5.52 4.70
C THR A 169 -11.78 6.94 4.22
N LEU A 170 -12.10 7.18 2.96
CA LEU A 170 -12.13 8.50 2.31
C LEU A 170 -13.40 8.59 1.47
N GLU A 171 -14.20 9.63 1.68
CA GLU A 171 -15.47 9.80 0.95
C GLU A 171 -15.25 9.98 -0.56
N GLY A 172 -14.15 10.62 -0.93
CA GLY A 172 -13.70 10.69 -2.31
C GLY A 172 -12.76 11.86 -2.58
N VAL A 173 -12.26 11.91 -3.80
CA VAL A 173 -11.46 13.00 -4.35
C VAL A 173 -12.08 13.42 -5.65
N ARG A 174 -12.27 14.73 -5.83
CA ARG A 174 -12.71 15.33 -7.07
C ARG A 174 -11.73 16.40 -7.51
N VAL A 175 -11.29 16.34 -8.75
CA VAL A 175 -10.39 17.33 -9.37
C VAL A 175 -11.11 17.98 -10.53
N GLU A 176 -11.23 19.30 -10.49
CA GLU A 176 -11.89 20.09 -11.53
C GLU A 176 -11.13 21.36 -11.85
N ASP A 177 -11.40 21.94 -13.02
CA ASP A 177 -10.90 23.26 -13.37
C ASP A 177 -11.37 24.29 -12.33
N THR A 178 -10.52 25.25 -12.01
CA THR A 178 -10.90 26.32 -11.06
C THR A 178 -11.88 27.30 -11.71
N ILE A 179 -11.70 27.55 -13.00
CA ILE A 179 -12.54 28.45 -13.79
C ILE A 179 -13.11 27.65 -14.95
N PRO A 180 -14.43 27.71 -15.22
CA PRO A 180 -15.02 27.08 -16.39
C PRO A 180 -14.36 27.58 -17.68
N VAL A 181 -14.14 26.67 -18.62
CA VAL A 181 -13.73 27.02 -19.98
C VAL A 181 -14.79 27.95 -20.61
N GLU A 182 -14.35 28.89 -21.45
CA GLU A 182 -15.23 29.87 -22.09
C GLU A 182 -16.44 29.19 -22.79
N GLY A 183 -17.65 29.58 -22.38
CA GLY A 183 -18.90 29.00 -22.88
C GLY A 183 -19.47 27.82 -22.07
N ALA A 184 -18.71 27.26 -21.12
CA ALA A 184 -19.21 26.23 -20.20
C ALA A 184 -19.89 26.86 -18.97
N LYS A 185 -20.96 26.20 -18.50
CA LYS A 185 -21.68 26.61 -17.27
C LYS A 185 -21.04 26.07 -15.99
N GLU A 186 -20.31 24.96 -16.12
CA GLU A 186 -19.67 24.25 -15.00
C GLU A 186 -18.20 23.96 -15.36
N PRO A 187 -17.30 23.88 -14.36
CA PRO A 187 -15.92 23.48 -14.59
C PRO A 187 -15.81 22.04 -15.09
N LYS A 188 -14.78 21.75 -15.89
CA LYS A 188 -14.52 20.37 -16.31
C LYS A 188 -14.03 19.56 -15.12
N VAL A 189 -14.65 18.41 -14.88
CA VAL A 189 -14.16 17.41 -13.92
C VAL A 189 -13.19 16.48 -14.64
N TRP A 190 -11.96 16.40 -14.14
CA TRP A 190 -10.91 15.55 -14.70
C TRP A 190 -10.84 14.21 -14.00
N THR A 191 -11.05 14.21 -12.69
CA THR A 191 -10.90 13.02 -11.87
C THR A 191 -11.98 13.00 -10.80
N GLU A 192 -12.61 11.85 -10.61
CA GLU A 192 -13.50 11.56 -9.49
C GLU A 192 -13.19 10.15 -8.99
N ILE A 193 -12.73 10.03 -7.75
CA ILE A 193 -12.34 8.76 -7.14
C ILE A 193 -13.06 8.63 -5.80
N GLY A 194 -13.67 7.48 -5.55
CA GLY A 194 -14.19 7.10 -4.26
C GLY A 194 -15.69 6.77 -4.25
N PRO A 195 -16.27 6.46 -3.08
CA PRO A 195 -15.59 6.28 -1.80
C PRO A 195 -14.46 5.25 -1.82
N VAL A 196 -13.42 5.47 -1.01
CA VAL A 196 -12.25 4.61 -0.86
C VAL A 196 -12.26 4.00 0.54
N ARG A 197 -11.95 2.70 0.61
CA ARG A 197 -11.78 1.97 1.86
C ARG A 197 -10.52 1.12 1.78
N LEU A 198 -9.70 1.18 2.82
CA LEU A 198 -8.53 0.33 2.99
C LEU A 198 -8.68 -0.39 4.33
N ASP A 199 -8.67 -1.72 4.32
CA ASP A 199 -8.56 -2.54 5.51
C ASP A 199 -7.20 -3.23 5.47
N TYR A 200 -6.41 -3.08 6.52
CA TYR A 200 -5.10 -3.70 6.68
C TYR A 200 -5.06 -4.47 7.99
N ARG A 201 -4.49 -5.65 7.96
CA ARG A 201 -4.30 -6.53 9.11
C ARG A 201 -2.89 -7.10 9.04
N GLY A 202 -2.07 -6.84 10.05
CA GLY A 202 -0.74 -7.46 10.12
C GLY A 202 0.35 -6.49 10.50
N ILE A 203 0.78 -6.56 11.75
CA ILE A 203 2.17 -6.28 12.12
C ILE A 203 2.62 -7.52 12.87
N SER A 204 2.89 -8.61 12.13
CA SER A 204 3.47 -9.82 12.67
C SER A 204 4.50 -10.39 11.70
N ASP A 205 5.41 -11.22 12.21
CA ASP A 205 6.48 -11.83 11.41
C ASP A 205 5.96 -12.89 10.42
N ASP A 206 4.69 -13.32 10.52
CA ASP A 206 4.19 -14.51 9.82
C ASP A 206 3.12 -14.24 8.76
N GLU A 207 2.27 -13.21 8.92
CA GLU A 207 1.22 -12.88 7.95
C GLU A 207 0.82 -11.39 7.92
N ALA A 208 0.41 -10.93 6.74
CA ALA A 208 -0.19 -9.62 6.53
C ALA A 208 -1.24 -9.65 5.40
N ASP A 209 -2.38 -9.02 5.63
CA ASP A 209 -3.48 -8.88 4.68
C ASP A 209 -3.81 -7.40 4.45
N MET A 210 -4.08 -7.03 3.22
CA MET A 210 -4.56 -5.70 2.85
C MET A 210 -5.69 -5.82 1.84
N THR A 211 -6.75 -5.03 1.99
CA THR A 211 -7.80 -4.88 0.98
C THR A 211 -8.07 -3.40 0.76
N LEU A 212 -7.80 -2.91 -0.45
CA LEU A 212 -8.18 -1.60 -0.93
C LEU A 212 -9.40 -1.73 -1.84
N THR A 213 -10.45 -0.98 -1.53
CA THR A 213 -11.68 -0.87 -2.32
C THR A 213 -11.87 0.58 -2.75
N ILE A 214 -12.18 0.78 -4.02
CA ILE A 214 -12.58 2.06 -4.60
C ILE A 214 -13.94 1.81 -5.25
N GLU A 215 -15.00 2.44 -4.76
CA GLU A 215 -16.37 2.17 -5.25
C GLU A 215 -16.60 2.69 -6.68
N ARG A 216 -15.90 3.77 -7.06
CA ARG A 216 -15.90 4.32 -8.42
C ARG A 216 -14.61 5.08 -8.67
N ALA A 217 -14.11 5.00 -9.89
CA ALA A 217 -13.03 5.85 -10.37
C ALA A 217 -13.33 6.34 -11.78
N THR A 218 -13.15 7.64 -12.01
CA THR A 218 -13.05 8.26 -13.32
C THR A 218 -11.75 9.03 -13.30
N VAL A 219 -10.85 8.71 -14.22
CA VAL A 219 -9.54 9.34 -14.37
C VAL A 219 -9.42 9.73 -15.82
N THR A 220 -9.48 11.03 -16.09
CA THR A 220 -9.57 11.61 -17.44
C THR A 220 -10.76 11.08 -18.25
N ASP A 221 -10.82 11.46 -19.52
CA ASP A 221 -11.85 10.99 -20.45
C ASP A 221 -11.60 9.54 -20.92
N ASP A 222 -10.42 8.98 -20.62
CA ASP A 222 -9.95 7.71 -21.17
C ASP A 222 -10.15 6.53 -20.23
N PHE A 223 -10.33 6.75 -18.93
CA PHE A 223 -10.47 5.68 -17.97
C PHE A 223 -11.61 5.92 -16.98
N SER A 224 -12.49 4.93 -16.85
CA SER A 224 -13.37 4.84 -15.68
C SER A 224 -13.60 3.39 -15.28
N ALA A 225 -13.97 3.18 -14.04
CA ALA A 225 -14.34 1.88 -13.50
C ALA A 225 -15.39 2.06 -12.40
N GLY A 226 -16.25 1.05 -12.24
CA GLY A 226 -17.04 0.87 -11.04
C GLY A 226 -16.17 0.35 -9.89
N LYS A 227 -16.75 -0.55 -9.09
CA LYS A 227 -16.07 -1.08 -7.92
C LYS A 227 -14.76 -1.75 -8.31
N THR A 228 -13.67 -1.27 -7.74
CA THR A 228 -12.33 -1.81 -7.88
C THR A 228 -11.87 -2.32 -6.52
N THR A 229 -11.33 -3.53 -6.48
CA THR A 229 -10.81 -4.15 -5.27
C THR A 229 -9.43 -4.72 -5.55
N LEU A 230 -8.45 -4.26 -4.77
CA LEU A 230 -7.10 -4.81 -4.70
C LEU A 230 -6.97 -5.50 -3.35
N ALA A 231 -6.78 -6.81 -3.32
CA ALA A 231 -6.46 -7.54 -2.11
C ALA A 231 -5.07 -8.16 -2.21
N TYR A 232 -4.31 -8.02 -1.14
CA TYR A 232 -2.95 -8.48 -0.96
C TYR A 232 -2.88 -9.37 0.27
N ARG A 233 -2.10 -10.44 0.18
CA ARG A 233 -1.86 -11.36 1.29
C ARG A 233 -0.45 -11.90 1.28
N LEU A 234 0.28 -11.66 2.34
CA LEU A 234 1.61 -12.21 2.62
C LEU A 234 1.47 -13.33 3.65
N GLU A 235 2.04 -14.49 3.34
CA GLU A 235 2.05 -15.65 4.24
C GLU A 235 3.45 -16.24 4.32
N ARG A 236 3.92 -16.52 5.54
CA ARG A 236 5.14 -17.30 5.74
C ARG A 236 4.93 -18.74 5.24
N MET A 237 5.82 -19.18 4.37
CA MET A 237 5.85 -20.56 3.91
C MET A 237 6.48 -21.43 4.99
N LYS A 238 5.79 -22.51 5.36
CA LYS A 238 6.36 -23.51 6.29
C LYS A 238 7.49 -24.24 5.58
N ASP A 239 8.67 -24.27 6.21
CA ASP A 239 9.83 -24.97 5.68
C ASP A 239 9.48 -26.43 5.35
N LYS A 240 9.85 -26.87 4.14
CA LYS A 240 9.84 -28.28 3.75
C LYS A 240 11.01 -29.01 4.41
N ALA A 241 11.08 -29.05 5.74
CA ALA A 241 12.13 -29.74 6.48
C ALA A 241 11.55 -30.59 7.62
N ALA A 242 10.94 -31.72 7.26
CA ALA A 242 10.98 -33.01 8.00
C ALA A 242 10.00 -34.05 7.40
N ALA A 243 10.05 -34.26 6.07
CA ALA A 243 9.35 -35.38 5.43
C ALA A 243 10.27 -36.13 4.47
N ALA A 244 11.50 -36.40 4.92
CA ALA A 244 12.34 -37.44 4.34
C ALA A 244 12.95 -38.24 5.49
N GLY A 245 12.31 -39.34 5.84
CA GLY A 245 12.87 -40.31 6.77
C GLY A 245 14.15 -40.90 6.17
N GLY A 246 15.27 -40.68 6.85
CA GLY A 246 16.55 -41.27 6.50
C GLY A 246 17.53 -41.16 7.66
N LYS A 247 17.60 -42.19 8.50
CA LYS A 247 18.68 -42.38 9.48
C LYS A 247 20.02 -42.36 8.72
N THR A 248 20.97 -41.53 9.14
CA THR A 248 22.35 -41.91 9.49
C THR A 248 23.22 -40.70 9.83
N GLY A 249 23.98 -40.82 10.92
CA GLY A 249 25.32 -40.21 11.03
C GLY A 249 25.36 -38.85 11.70
N GLY A 250 25.83 -38.81 12.96
CA GLY A 250 26.14 -37.57 13.65
C GLY A 250 27.23 -36.77 12.93
N GLY A 251 26.95 -35.48 12.73
CA GLY A 251 27.90 -34.47 12.28
C GLY A 251 27.47 -33.13 12.85
N VAL A 252 28.35 -32.50 13.63
CA VAL A 252 28.20 -31.13 14.12
C VAL A 252 28.38 -30.21 12.93
N LEU A 253 27.29 -29.88 12.21
CA LEU A 253 27.16 -28.84 11.18
C LEU A 253 25.78 -28.99 10.51
N ASP A 254 24.69 -28.74 11.22
CA ASP A 254 23.38 -28.55 10.56
C ASP A 254 22.39 -27.79 11.46
N THR A 255 22.70 -26.52 11.71
CA THR A 255 21.71 -25.51 12.09
C THR A 255 22.14 -24.20 11.45
N VAL A 256 22.17 -24.16 10.13
CA VAL A 256 21.91 -22.89 9.45
C VAL A 256 20.40 -22.77 9.53
N GLU A 257 19.88 -21.90 10.39
CA GLU A 257 18.46 -21.52 10.32
C GLU A 257 18.23 -21.04 8.88
N SER A 258 17.45 -21.78 8.12
CA SER A 258 17.01 -21.35 6.80
C SER A 258 16.25 -20.05 6.96
N GLU A 259 16.64 -19.03 6.20
CA GLU A 259 15.93 -17.75 6.20
C GLU A 259 14.46 -17.99 5.89
N ALA A 260 13.56 -17.40 6.68
CA ALA A 260 12.13 -17.57 6.48
C ALA A 260 11.73 -17.10 5.07
N THR A 261 10.94 -17.93 4.40
CA THR A 261 10.43 -17.64 3.06
C THR A 261 8.94 -17.35 3.10
N TYR A 262 8.48 -16.49 2.19
CA TYR A 262 7.11 -15.99 2.14
C TYR A 262 6.52 -16.17 0.74
N ALA A 263 5.20 -16.25 0.70
CA ALA A 263 4.39 -16.14 -0.50
C ALA A 263 3.51 -14.90 -0.41
N GLU A 264 3.54 -14.08 -1.45
CA GLU A 264 2.65 -12.94 -1.63
C GLU A 264 1.59 -13.32 -2.68
N ASN A 265 0.33 -13.07 -2.37
CA ASN A 265 -0.79 -13.25 -3.28
C ASN A 265 -1.45 -11.89 -3.50
N VAL A 266 -1.65 -11.52 -4.77
CA VAL A 266 -2.30 -10.28 -5.16
C VAL A 266 -3.49 -10.61 -6.04
N THR A 267 -4.64 -10.02 -5.70
CA THR A 267 -5.84 -10.07 -6.52
C THR A 267 -6.31 -8.65 -6.81
N LEU A 268 -6.64 -8.38 -8.07
CA LEU A 268 -7.24 -7.14 -8.51
C LEU A 268 -8.52 -7.49 -9.25
N SER A 269 -9.60 -6.77 -8.98
CA SER A 269 -10.85 -6.89 -9.71
C SER A 269 -11.40 -5.50 -9.95
N MET A 270 -11.84 -5.23 -11.18
CA MET A 270 -12.53 -4.00 -11.56
C MET A 270 -13.83 -4.34 -12.23
N GLU A 271 -14.92 -3.72 -11.77
CA GLU A 271 -16.23 -3.82 -12.40
C GLU A 271 -16.42 -2.73 -13.44
N LYS A 272 -17.00 -3.10 -14.58
CA LYS A 272 -17.39 -2.18 -15.66
C LYS A 272 -16.29 -1.21 -16.10
N PRO A 273 -15.04 -1.64 -16.34
CA PRO A 273 -13.99 -0.71 -16.73
C PRO A 273 -14.24 -0.22 -18.17
N VAL A 274 -14.13 1.09 -18.36
CA VAL A 274 -14.07 1.76 -19.66
C VAL A 274 -12.63 2.19 -19.87
N VAL A 275 -12.02 1.75 -20.97
CA VAL A 275 -10.64 2.10 -21.33
C VAL A 275 -10.63 2.63 -22.76
N ASN A 276 -10.12 3.84 -22.95
CA ASN A 276 -10.11 4.56 -24.23
C ASN A 276 -11.49 4.55 -24.92
N GLY A 277 -12.54 4.83 -24.13
CA GLY A 277 -13.94 4.84 -24.59
C GLY A 277 -14.58 3.46 -24.80
N VAL A 278 -13.86 2.36 -24.57
CA VAL A 278 -14.38 1.00 -24.76
C VAL A 278 -14.86 0.41 -23.44
N ALA A 279 -16.16 0.17 -23.33
CA ALA A 279 -16.77 -0.45 -22.16
C ALA A 279 -16.54 -1.98 -22.12
N ASN A 280 -16.22 -2.48 -20.93
CA ASN A 280 -16.03 -3.89 -20.63
C ASN A 280 -16.85 -4.25 -19.40
N ASP A 281 -17.03 -5.54 -19.11
CA ASP A 281 -17.84 -5.98 -17.96
C ASP A 281 -16.99 -6.16 -16.71
N ARG A 282 -15.79 -6.74 -16.86
CA ARG A 282 -14.89 -7.02 -15.74
C ARG A 282 -13.45 -7.09 -16.21
N PHE A 283 -12.54 -6.60 -15.37
CA PHE A 283 -11.12 -6.90 -15.44
C PHE A 283 -10.68 -7.58 -14.14
N SER A 284 -9.88 -8.64 -14.22
CA SER A 284 -9.35 -9.34 -13.06
C SER A 284 -7.89 -9.73 -13.23
N VAL A 285 -7.14 -9.66 -12.14
CA VAL A 285 -5.77 -10.16 -12.05
C VAL A 285 -5.65 -11.00 -10.79
N ARG A 286 -4.95 -12.13 -10.89
CA ARG A 286 -4.48 -12.93 -9.77
C ARG A 286 -3.03 -13.29 -10.03
N ALA A 287 -2.18 -12.90 -9.11
CA ALA A 287 -0.76 -13.17 -9.17
C ALA A 287 -0.25 -13.68 -7.84
N ARG A 288 0.82 -14.47 -7.90
CA ARG A 288 1.49 -15.04 -6.74
C ARG A 288 2.99 -14.90 -6.90
N LEU A 289 3.64 -14.32 -5.90
CA LEU A 289 5.10 -14.28 -5.79
C LEU A 289 5.53 -15.22 -4.67
N THR A 290 6.46 -16.12 -4.94
CA THR A 290 6.95 -17.12 -3.97
C THR A 290 8.45 -17.00 -3.81
N GLY A 291 8.93 -17.33 -2.60
CA GLY A 291 10.35 -17.33 -2.30
C GLY A 291 10.91 -15.97 -1.91
N LEU A 292 10.03 -15.07 -1.49
CA LEU A 292 10.41 -13.83 -0.82
C LEU A 292 11.10 -14.16 0.49
N THR A 293 12.28 -13.61 0.74
CA THR A 293 12.95 -13.76 2.03
C THR A 293 12.69 -12.55 2.94
N THR A 294 12.96 -12.70 4.24
CA THR A 294 12.81 -11.60 5.20
C THR A 294 13.68 -10.41 4.81
N GLY A 295 14.92 -10.65 4.37
CA GLY A 295 15.82 -9.61 3.88
C GLY A 295 15.22 -8.85 2.68
N MET A 296 14.66 -9.55 1.71
CA MET A 296 14.04 -8.92 0.53
C MET A 296 12.83 -8.04 0.90
N ILE A 297 11.97 -8.52 1.80
CA ILE A 297 10.79 -7.76 2.26
C ILE A 297 11.23 -6.46 2.93
N ASN A 298 12.26 -6.50 3.78
CA ASN A 298 12.78 -5.31 4.45
C ASN A 298 13.37 -4.30 3.46
N GLU A 299 14.10 -4.77 2.44
CA GLU A 299 14.61 -3.92 1.37
C GLU A 299 13.47 -3.28 0.57
N PHE A 300 12.44 -4.04 0.19
CA PHE A 300 11.26 -3.48 -0.51
C PHE A 300 10.48 -2.49 0.34
N ALA A 301 10.31 -2.74 1.64
CA ALA A 301 9.67 -1.80 2.55
C ALA A 301 10.46 -0.49 2.65
N SER A 302 11.79 -0.57 2.70
CA SER A 302 12.66 0.60 2.69
C SER A 302 12.55 1.41 1.39
N ILE A 303 12.41 0.73 0.25
CA ILE A 303 12.20 1.36 -1.05
C ILE A 303 10.83 2.05 -1.09
N GLY A 304 9.78 1.36 -0.66
CA GLY A 304 8.42 1.90 -0.62
C GLY A 304 8.35 3.19 0.19
N ALA A 305 8.99 3.21 1.36
CA ALA A 305 9.15 4.43 2.14
C ALA A 305 9.92 5.52 1.37
N GLY A 306 11.06 5.20 0.74
CA GLY A 306 11.86 6.17 -0.02
C GLY A 306 11.16 6.76 -1.25
N VAL A 307 10.35 5.98 -1.99
CA VAL A 307 9.56 6.44 -3.15
C VAL A 307 8.45 7.38 -2.72
N PHE A 308 7.70 7.01 -1.68
CA PHE A 308 6.63 7.85 -1.14
C PHE A 308 7.15 9.20 -0.62
N LEU A 309 8.42 9.23 -0.21
CA LEU A 309 9.05 10.35 0.48
C LEU A 309 9.95 11.19 -0.42
N GLY A 310 9.86 10.99 -1.74
CA GLY A 310 10.46 11.88 -2.74
C GLY A 310 11.96 11.69 -2.97
N GLY A 311 12.51 10.51 -2.68
CA GLY A 311 13.88 10.21 -3.10
C GLY A 311 14.40 8.85 -2.66
N LEU A 312 14.63 7.97 -3.64
CA LEU A 312 15.59 6.87 -3.52
C LEU A 312 16.96 7.37 -3.98
N THR A 313 18.02 6.96 -3.31
CA THR A 313 19.35 7.06 -3.93
C THR A 313 19.49 5.96 -4.98
N GLU A 314 20.23 6.24 -6.05
CA GLU A 314 20.55 5.25 -7.09
C GLU A 314 21.20 3.98 -6.49
N ALA A 315 22.04 4.14 -5.47
CA ALA A 315 22.68 3.03 -4.76
C ALA A 315 21.69 2.11 -4.04
N GLN A 316 20.64 2.66 -3.41
CA GLN A 316 19.60 1.86 -2.76
C GLN A 316 18.78 1.09 -3.79
N LEU A 317 18.42 1.74 -4.91
CA LEU A 317 17.71 1.09 -6.00
C LEU A 317 18.53 -0.07 -6.59
N LEU A 318 19.81 0.16 -6.88
CA LEU A 318 20.72 -0.86 -7.43
C LEU A 318 20.93 -2.03 -6.47
N THR A 319 21.04 -1.77 -5.16
CA THR A 319 21.23 -2.83 -4.15
C THR A 319 20.00 -3.73 -4.09
N ALA A 320 18.80 -3.15 -4.03
CA ALA A 320 17.57 -3.91 -4.02
C ALA A 320 17.33 -4.68 -5.33
N LEU A 321 17.58 -4.04 -6.48
CA LEU A 321 17.51 -4.73 -7.78
C LEU A 321 18.50 -5.89 -7.85
N GLY A 322 19.71 -5.72 -7.32
CA GLY A 322 20.71 -6.79 -7.24
C GLY A 322 20.28 -7.95 -6.35
N ALA A 323 19.64 -7.68 -5.21
CA ALA A 323 19.10 -8.71 -4.31
C ALA A 323 17.98 -9.52 -4.99
N VAL A 324 17.04 -8.84 -5.66
CA VAL A 324 15.96 -9.48 -6.42
C VAL A 324 16.51 -10.30 -7.57
N GLN A 325 17.46 -9.74 -8.33
CA GLN A 325 18.10 -10.44 -9.44
C GLN A 325 18.82 -11.70 -8.97
N ASN A 326 19.60 -11.62 -7.88
CA ASN A 326 20.28 -12.78 -7.32
C ASN A 326 19.29 -13.84 -6.83
N ALA A 327 18.24 -13.46 -6.11
CA ALA A 327 17.20 -14.38 -5.65
C ALA A 327 16.49 -15.07 -6.82
N PHE A 328 16.23 -14.33 -7.89
CA PHE A 328 15.65 -14.88 -9.12
C PHE A 328 16.58 -15.87 -9.81
N VAL A 329 17.83 -15.49 -10.10
CA VAL A 329 18.80 -16.33 -10.83
C VAL A 329 19.21 -17.59 -10.04
N THR A 330 19.19 -17.54 -8.71
CA THR A 330 19.45 -18.72 -7.87
C THR A 330 18.26 -19.68 -7.77
N GLY A 331 17.16 -19.39 -8.47
CA GLY A 331 15.94 -20.20 -8.44
C GLY A 331 15.14 -20.05 -7.13
N GLY A 332 15.50 -19.05 -6.32
CA GLY A 332 14.85 -18.76 -5.05
C GLY A 332 13.53 -18.00 -5.19
N LEU A 333 13.29 -17.32 -6.32
CA LEU A 333 12.10 -16.48 -6.53
C LEU A 333 11.31 -16.92 -7.78
N ALA A 334 9.98 -17.00 -7.65
CA ALA A 334 9.09 -17.25 -8.79
C ALA A 334 7.81 -16.41 -8.71
N TRP A 335 7.44 -15.80 -9.83
CA TRP A 335 6.19 -15.06 -10.01
C TRP A 335 5.26 -15.81 -10.95
N GLU A 336 4.03 -16.02 -10.52
CA GLU A 336 2.97 -16.70 -11.26
C GLU A 336 1.84 -15.71 -11.50
N LEU A 337 1.40 -15.59 -12.76
CA LEU A 337 0.22 -14.87 -13.16
C LEU A 337 -0.87 -15.90 -13.47
N ASP A 338 -1.62 -16.27 -12.44
CA ASP A 338 -2.68 -17.28 -12.49
C ASP A 338 -3.87 -16.81 -13.34
N GLU A 339 -4.16 -15.51 -13.29
CA GLU A 339 -5.27 -14.89 -13.99
C GLU A 339 -4.88 -13.47 -14.40
N CYS A 340 -5.09 -13.12 -15.66
CA CYS A 340 -5.26 -11.74 -16.11
C CYS A 340 -6.32 -11.78 -17.19
N ALA A 341 -7.53 -11.32 -16.90
CA ALA A 341 -8.68 -11.49 -17.76
C ALA A 341 -9.47 -10.18 -17.93
N LEU A 342 -9.95 -9.94 -19.16
CA LEU A 342 -10.85 -8.85 -19.50
C LEU A 342 -12.08 -9.43 -20.22
N THR A 343 -13.26 -9.20 -19.68
CA THR A 343 -14.51 -9.75 -20.21
C THR A 343 -15.35 -8.66 -20.88
N ARG A 344 -15.96 -8.99 -22.02
CA ARG A 344 -16.93 -8.13 -22.73
C ARG A 344 -17.99 -9.01 -23.40
N GLY A 345 -19.23 -8.93 -22.93
CA GLY A 345 -20.29 -9.87 -23.26
C GLY A 345 -19.87 -11.30 -22.93
N ASP A 346 -20.07 -12.21 -23.88
CA ASP A 346 -19.72 -13.63 -23.73
C ASP A 346 -18.24 -13.94 -24.04
N ALA A 347 -17.43 -12.92 -24.36
CA ALA A 347 -16.04 -13.07 -24.79
C ALA A 347 -15.05 -12.63 -23.69
N THR A 348 -13.92 -13.34 -23.58
CA THR A 348 -12.87 -13.07 -22.58
C THR A 348 -11.49 -13.07 -23.22
N ALA A 349 -10.76 -11.97 -23.07
CA ALA A 349 -9.33 -11.92 -23.30
C ALA A 349 -8.59 -12.39 -22.04
N SER A 350 -7.51 -13.15 -22.20
CA SER A 350 -6.73 -13.71 -21.09
C SER A 350 -5.22 -13.69 -21.35
N PHE A 351 -4.46 -13.52 -20.28
CA PHE A 351 -3.01 -13.61 -20.24
C PHE A 351 -2.57 -14.29 -18.95
N THR A 352 -1.77 -15.34 -19.04
CA THR A 352 -1.32 -16.12 -17.87
C THR A 352 0.10 -16.60 -18.09
N GLY A 353 0.85 -16.84 -17.03
CA GLY A 353 2.20 -17.38 -17.19
C GLY A 353 3.01 -17.35 -15.92
N ARG A 354 4.30 -17.57 -16.08
CA ARG A 354 5.24 -17.68 -14.96
C ARG A 354 6.58 -17.06 -15.34
N LEU A 355 7.13 -16.27 -14.43
CA LEU A 355 8.53 -15.88 -14.40
C LEU A 355 9.23 -16.70 -13.33
N ALA A 356 10.18 -17.52 -13.75
CA ALA A 356 11.05 -18.29 -12.88
C ALA A 356 12.33 -18.60 -13.65
N TYR A 357 13.48 -18.49 -12.99
CA TYR A 357 14.73 -18.90 -13.59
C TYR A 357 14.77 -20.42 -13.75
N GLU A 358 14.99 -20.86 -14.98
CA GLU A 358 15.24 -22.25 -15.34
C GLU A 358 16.62 -22.34 -15.97
N SER A 359 17.50 -23.10 -15.31
CA SER A 359 18.87 -23.31 -15.80
C SER A 359 18.84 -23.90 -17.21
N PRO A 360 19.84 -23.57 -18.07
CA PRO A 360 19.90 -24.12 -19.40
C PRO A 360 19.93 -25.64 -19.40
N ASP A 361 19.35 -26.26 -20.43
CA ASP A 361 19.45 -27.70 -20.63
C ASP A 361 20.92 -28.10 -20.81
N ALA A 362 21.44 -28.90 -19.87
CA ALA A 362 22.81 -29.39 -19.87
C ALA A 362 23.16 -30.22 -21.11
N THR A 363 22.16 -30.72 -21.85
CA THR A 363 22.35 -31.53 -23.06
C THR A 363 22.41 -30.71 -24.35
N THR A 364 22.09 -29.42 -24.31
CA THR A 364 22.06 -28.54 -25.49
C THR A 364 23.16 -27.46 -25.38
N PRO A 365 24.30 -27.61 -26.07
CA PRO A 365 25.38 -26.62 -26.03
C PRO A 365 24.89 -25.25 -26.53
N GLY A 366 25.13 -24.21 -25.73
CA GLY A 366 24.72 -22.84 -26.05
C GLY A 366 23.25 -22.52 -25.76
N ALA A 367 22.52 -23.40 -25.07
CA ALA A 367 21.19 -23.05 -24.56
C ALA A 367 21.28 -21.88 -23.57
N ALA A 368 20.45 -20.87 -23.78
CA ALA A 368 20.26 -19.78 -22.82
C ALA A 368 19.28 -20.23 -21.72
N PRO A 369 19.43 -19.74 -20.48
CA PRO A 369 18.46 -20.01 -19.43
C PRO A 369 17.10 -19.42 -19.80
N ARG A 370 16.03 -20.15 -19.47
CA ARG A 370 14.67 -19.65 -19.62
C ARG A 370 14.31 -18.86 -18.36
N LEU A 371 13.71 -17.69 -18.54
CA LEU A 371 13.32 -16.78 -17.46
C LEU A 371 11.80 -16.80 -17.24
N GLY A 372 11.03 -17.27 -18.22
CA GLY A 372 9.61 -17.45 -18.07
C GLY A 372 8.89 -17.85 -19.33
N ALA A 373 7.60 -18.16 -19.17
CA ALA A 373 6.71 -18.50 -20.26
C ALA A 373 5.31 -17.95 -19.99
N PHE A 374 4.66 -17.45 -21.04
CA PHE A 374 3.32 -16.88 -20.98
C PHE A 374 2.45 -17.38 -22.10
N GLN A 375 1.15 -17.34 -21.87
CA GLN A 375 0.12 -17.64 -22.84
C GLN A 375 -0.86 -16.49 -22.90
N MET A 376 -1.23 -16.12 -24.11
CA MET A 376 -2.22 -15.10 -24.42
C MET A 376 -3.33 -15.72 -25.26
N SER A 377 -4.57 -15.33 -24.98
CA SER A 377 -5.73 -15.62 -25.82
C SER A 377 -6.65 -14.41 -25.83
N ILE A 378 -6.79 -13.74 -26.98
CA ILE A 378 -7.60 -12.53 -27.12
C ILE A 378 -8.65 -12.77 -28.22
N PRO A 379 -9.96 -12.62 -27.95
CA PRO A 379 -10.98 -12.69 -28.99
C PRO A 379 -10.68 -11.67 -30.09
N GLU A 380 -10.78 -12.07 -31.37
CA GLU A 380 -10.44 -11.19 -32.50
C GLU A 380 -11.22 -9.86 -32.45
N SER A 381 -12.47 -9.90 -31.97
CA SER A 381 -13.33 -8.73 -31.77
C SER A 381 -12.80 -7.67 -30.79
N PHE A 382 -11.75 -7.97 -30.02
CA PHE A 382 -11.18 -7.04 -29.05
C PHE A 382 -10.08 -6.18 -29.65
N VAL A 383 -9.57 -6.53 -30.84
CA VAL A 383 -8.39 -5.90 -31.43
C VAL A 383 -8.75 -5.28 -32.78
N GLN A 384 -8.12 -4.16 -33.10
CA GLN A 384 -8.25 -3.56 -34.44
C GLN A 384 -7.56 -4.46 -35.47
N PRO A 385 -8.17 -4.78 -36.62
CA PRO A 385 -7.61 -5.71 -37.61
C PRO A 385 -6.18 -5.37 -38.06
N ASP A 386 -5.89 -4.08 -38.22
CA ASP A 386 -4.58 -3.62 -38.67
C ASP A 386 -3.46 -3.88 -37.65
N ALA A 387 -3.79 -3.97 -36.37
CA ALA A 387 -2.80 -4.20 -35.30
C ALA A 387 -2.28 -5.65 -35.29
N VAL A 388 -2.99 -6.59 -35.92
CA VAL A 388 -2.69 -8.04 -35.84
C VAL A 388 -2.27 -8.66 -37.16
N ALA A 389 -2.37 -7.92 -38.27
CA ALA A 389 -2.01 -8.41 -39.60
C ALA A 389 -0.54 -8.86 -39.70
N ALA A 390 0.40 -8.05 -39.20
CA ALA A 390 1.83 -8.38 -39.22
C ALA A 390 2.18 -9.56 -38.27
N PRO A 391 1.74 -9.58 -37.00
CA PRO A 391 1.94 -10.73 -36.12
C PRO A 391 1.38 -12.06 -36.65
N LEU A 392 0.20 -12.03 -37.29
CA LEU A 392 -0.39 -13.21 -37.93
C LEU A 392 0.47 -13.69 -39.12
N ALA A 393 0.93 -12.78 -39.97
CA ALA A 393 1.78 -13.12 -41.11
C ALA A 393 3.15 -13.68 -40.68
N GLN A 394 3.70 -13.20 -39.57
CA GLN A 394 4.95 -13.68 -38.99
C GLN A 394 4.80 -14.99 -38.22
N GLY A 395 3.57 -15.39 -37.87
CA GLY A 395 3.29 -16.58 -37.06
C GLY A 395 3.55 -16.41 -35.56
N THR A 396 3.88 -15.19 -35.11
CA THR A 396 4.03 -14.85 -33.69
C THR A 396 2.69 -14.83 -32.96
N VAL A 397 1.58 -14.73 -33.70
CA VAL A 397 0.20 -14.91 -33.24
C VAL A 397 -0.50 -15.90 -34.17
N LYS A 398 -1.42 -16.72 -33.63
CA LYS A 398 -2.25 -17.65 -34.39
C LYS A 398 -3.72 -17.38 -34.14
N LEU A 399 -4.56 -17.49 -35.17
CA LEU A 399 -6.01 -17.45 -35.00
C LEU A 399 -6.54 -18.88 -34.80
N VAL A 400 -7.13 -19.16 -33.64
CA VAL A 400 -7.69 -20.46 -33.26
C VAL A 400 -9.08 -20.23 -32.69
N ASP A 401 -10.11 -20.82 -33.32
CA ASP A 401 -11.51 -20.72 -32.88
C ASP A 401 -11.97 -19.28 -32.57
N GLY A 402 -11.60 -18.32 -33.42
CA GLY A 402 -11.95 -16.90 -33.27
C GLY A 402 -11.12 -16.13 -32.23
N ASN A 403 -10.08 -16.75 -31.66
CA ASN A 403 -9.17 -16.14 -30.70
C ASN A 403 -7.75 -16.03 -31.26
N LEU A 404 -7.11 -14.90 -31.01
CA LEU A 404 -5.71 -14.63 -31.24
C LEU A 404 -4.89 -15.22 -30.08
N VAL A 405 -4.16 -16.29 -30.36
CA VAL A 405 -3.39 -17.05 -29.38
C VAL A 405 -1.90 -16.90 -29.63
N SER A 406 -1.14 -16.70 -28.57
CA SER A 406 0.32 -16.71 -28.61
C SER A 406 0.91 -17.34 -27.35
N HIS A 407 2.00 -18.09 -27.53
CA HIS A 407 2.83 -18.61 -26.44
C HIS A 407 4.18 -17.91 -26.47
N PHE A 408 4.47 -17.14 -25.43
CA PHE A 408 5.73 -16.40 -25.29
C PHE A 408 6.69 -17.18 -24.42
N GLU A 409 7.95 -17.25 -24.83
CA GLU A 409 9.05 -17.75 -24.01
C GLU A 409 10.11 -16.66 -23.89
N ILE A 410 10.53 -16.40 -22.66
CA ILE A 410 11.54 -15.40 -22.34
C ILE A 410 12.81 -16.15 -21.95
N PHE A 411 13.89 -15.89 -22.66
CA PHE A 411 15.23 -16.39 -22.37
C PHE A 411 16.12 -15.21 -21.99
N ALA A 412 17.28 -15.47 -21.39
CA ALA A 412 18.22 -14.41 -21.04
C ALA A 412 18.78 -13.63 -22.25
N ASP A 413 18.72 -14.19 -23.46
CA ASP A 413 19.27 -13.61 -24.68
C ASP A 413 18.20 -13.24 -25.73
N ARG A 414 16.94 -13.64 -25.54
CA ARG A 414 15.87 -13.43 -26.52
C ARG A 414 14.47 -13.61 -25.96
N ILE A 415 13.48 -13.12 -26.70
CA ILE A 415 12.07 -13.42 -26.53
C ILE A 415 11.55 -14.10 -27.79
N THR A 416 10.83 -15.20 -27.64
CA THR A 416 10.15 -15.88 -28.75
C THR A 416 8.63 -15.89 -28.53
N ALA A 417 7.88 -15.92 -29.62
CA ALA A 417 6.44 -16.16 -29.63
C ALA A 417 6.09 -17.23 -30.64
N ASN A 418 5.43 -18.31 -30.20
CA ASN A 418 5.13 -19.48 -31.03
C ASN A 418 6.37 -20.05 -31.75
N GLY A 419 7.55 -19.95 -31.13
CA GLY A 419 8.84 -20.36 -31.70
C GLY A 419 9.46 -19.35 -32.69
N GLN A 420 8.81 -18.22 -32.96
CA GLN A 420 9.35 -17.14 -33.80
C GLN A 420 10.08 -16.12 -32.93
N LEU A 421 11.20 -15.59 -33.42
CA LEU A 421 11.95 -14.55 -32.72
C LEU A 421 11.15 -13.24 -32.70
N LEU A 422 10.92 -12.69 -31.52
CA LEU A 422 10.37 -11.34 -31.34
C LEU A 422 11.48 -10.31 -31.14
N GLU A 423 12.40 -10.61 -30.23
CA GLU A 423 13.46 -9.69 -29.81
C GLU A 423 14.69 -10.48 -29.35
N ALA A 424 15.88 -9.92 -29.54
CA ALA A 424 17.16 -10.46 -29.09
C ALA A 424 17.93 -9.36 -28.34
N PHE A 425 18.70 -9.74 -27.31
CA PHE A 425 19.38 -8.84 -26.40
C PHE A 425 20.91 -8.87 -26.53
#